data_AF-A0A7S2UUE4-F1
#
_entry.id   AF-A0A7S2UUE4-F1
#
_cell.length_a   1.000
_cell.length_b   1.000
_cell.length_c   1.000
_cell.angle_alpha   90.00
_cell.angle_beta   90.00
_cell.angle_gamma   90.00
#
_symmetry.space_group_name_H-M   'P 1'
#
loop_
_entity.id
_entity.type
_entity.pdbx_description
1 polymer ?
#
loop_
_entity_poly.entity_id
_entity_poly.type
_entity_poly.pdbx_seq_one_letter_code
_entity_poly.pdbx_strand_id
1 'polypeptide(L)'
;DWDEFQQIVGCARGRHSTVDPKLTFAESPTLAAANQAESKNPGPTLRSIDDFNEKNPDAVTAAASAVKSLDVASKQCTRREDGTAKCLNKGCQNQDFVVAQNHAQACSFHKANPVFHDTGKYWSCCPDKVKYDFDEFIKIPGCCTGFHDDGSGEFVNVF
;
A
#
# COMPACT_ATOMS: atom_id res chain seq x y z
N ASP A 1 -19.57 25.93 11.66
CA ASP A 1 -20.06 25.16 12.81
C ASP A 1 -21.05 24.12 12.30
N TRP A 2 -21.02 22.89 12.80
CA TRP A 2 -21.90 21.82 12.28
C TRP A 2 -23.37 22.04 12.67
N ASP A 3 -23.63 22.71 13.80
CA ASP A 3 -24.99 23.07 14.22
C ASP A 3 -25.63 24.09 13.27
N GLU A 4 -24.85 25.03 12.76
CA GLU A 4 -25.31 26.01 11.77
C GLU A 4 -25.65 25.35 10.42
N PHE A 5 -24.87 24.34 10.00
CA PHE A 5 -25.13 23.60 8.76
C PHE A 5 -26.44 22.80 8.84
N GLN A 6 -26.75 22.21 10.00
CA GLN A 6 -28.02 21.50 10.25
C GLN A 6 -29.24 22.45 10.27
N GLN A 7 -29.01 23.75 10.45
CA GLN A 7 -30.06 24.77 10.50
C GLN A 7 -30.37 25.39 9.13
N ILE A 8 -29.61 25.05 8.08
CA ILE A 8 -29.86 25.55 6.73
C ILE A 8 -31.21 25.00 6.24
N VAL A 9 -32.20 25.89 6.11
CA VAL A 9 -33.54 25.54 5.63
C VAL A 9 -33.51 25.22 4.13
N GLY A 10 -34.11 24.08 3.76
CA GLY A 10 -34.25 23.69 2.36
C GLY A 10 -35.10 24.69 1.56
N CYS A 11 -34.72 24.94 0.29
CA CYS A 11 -35.37 25.93 -0.55
C CYS A 11 -36.76 25.53 -1.08
N ALA A 12 -37.16 24.25 -0.93
CA ALA A 12 -38.44 23.72 -1.41
C ALA A 12 -39.09 22.76 -0.38
N ARG A 13 -40.42 22.74 -0.34
CA ARG A 13 -41.22 21.82 0.49
C ARG A 13 -42.10 20.96 -0.42
N GLY A 14 -42.05 19.64 -0.26
CA GLY A 14 -42.84 18.67 -1.02
C GLY A 14 -43.32 17.52 -0.14
N ARG A 15 -44.22 16.68 -0.66
CA ARG A 15 -44.65 15.45 0.04
C ARG A 15 -43.49 14.44 0.06
N HIS A 16 -43.27 13.79 1.19
CA HIS A 16 -42.36 12.64 1.26
C HIS A 16 -42.85 11.55 0.28
N SER A 17 -41.98 11.08 -0.61
CA SER A 17 -42.28 10.04 -1.60
C SER A 17 -41.52 8.77 -1.24
N THR A 18 -42.19 7.62 -1.25
CA THR A 18 -41.57 6.28 -1.14
C THR A 18 -41.18 5.74 -2.53
N VAL A 19 -41.46 6.48 -3.60
CA VAL A 19 -41.10 6.13 -4.97
C VAL A 19 -39.82 6.89 -5.30
N ASP A 20 -38.77 6.15 -5.67
CA ASP A 20 -37.54 6.70 -6.24
C ASP A 20 -37.91 7.63 -7.41
N PRO A 21 -37.46 8.90 -7.43
CA PRO A 21 -37.61 9.74 -8.60
C PRO A 21 -36.82 9.07 -9.72
N LYS A 22 -37.52 8.38 -10.62
CA LYS A 22 -36.92 7.93 -11.88
C LYS A 22 -36.53 9.17 -12.66
N LEU A 23 -35.32 9.67 -12.42
CA LEU A 23 -34.71 10.73 -13.20
C LEU A 23 -34.52 10.15 -14.59
N THR A 24 -35.45 10.46 -15.49
CA THR A 24 -35.25 10.27 -16.91
C THR A 24 -34.26 11.35 -17.33
N PHE A 25 -32.97 11.03 -17.28
CA PHE A 25 -31.95 11.87 -17.86
C PHE A 25 -32.24 11.97 -19.36
N ALA A 26 -32.45 13.18 -19.86
CA ALA A 26 -32.52 13.40 -21.30
C ALA A 26 -31.20 12.92 -21.91
N GLU A 27 -31.25 12.10 -22.96
CA GLU A 27 -30.04 11.62 -23.63
C GLU A 27 -29.22 12.82 -24.10
N SER A 28 -27.98 12.90 -23.63
CA SER A 28 -27.09 14.00 -24.00
C SER A 28 -26.87 13.98 -25.51
N PRO A 29 -26.91 15.13 -26.20
CA PRO A 29 -26.58 15.21 -27.63
C PRO A 29 -25.18 14.67 -27.94
N THR A 30 -24.29 14.60 -26.94
CA THR A 30 -22.97 13.95 -27.05
C THR A 30 -23.08 12.44 -27.25
N LEU A 31 -24.01 11.75 -26.59
CA LEU A 31 -24.19 10.30 -26.77
C LEU A 31 -24.75 9.97 -28.17
N ALA A 32 -25.69 10.78 -28.67
CA ALA A 32 -26.22 10.61 -30.02
C ALA A 32 -25.15 10.83 -31.11
N ALA A 33 -24.26 11.81 -30.91
CA ALA A 33 -23.13 12.06 -31.82
C ALA A 33 -22.07 10.94 -31.76
N ALA A 34 -21.81 10.37 -30.58
CA ALA A 34 -20.87 9.26 -30.41
C ALA A 34 -21.33 8.00 -31.16
N ASN A 35 -22.62 7.62 -31.02
CA ASN A 35 -23.18 6.46 -31.72
C ASN A 35 -23.17 6.61 -33.25
N GLN A 36 -23.33 7.83 -33.77
CA GLN A 36 -23.21 8.11 -35.21
C GLN A 36 -21.76 8.09 -35.71
N ALA A 37 -20.79 8.37 -34.83
CA ALA A 37 -19.36 8.32 -35.17
C ALA A 37 -18.85 6.87 -35.27
N GLU A 38 -19.38 5.95 -34.46
CA GLU A 38 -19.02 4.52 -34.49
C GLU A 38 -19.33 3.84 -35.83
N SER A 39 -20.32 4.33 -36.60
CA SER A 39 -20.71 3.71 -37.87
C SER A 39 -19.82 4.09 -39.06
N LYS A 40 -18.92 5.08 -38.91
CA LYS A 40 -18.11 5.63 -40.02
C LYS A 40 -16.63 5.28 -39.97
N ASN A 41 -16.13 4.74 -38.86
CA ASN A 41 -14.76 4.25 -38.75
C ASN A 41 -14.73 3.10 -37.73
N PRO A 42 -14.62 1.83 -38.16
CA PRO A 42 -14.33 0.77 -37.21
C PRO A 42 -12.92 1.04 -36.66
N GLY A 43 -12.83 1.31 -35.36
CA GLY A 43 -11.56 1.44 -34.67
C GLY A 43 -10.68 0.18 -34.83
N PRO A 44 -9.39 0.26 -34.47
CA PRO A 44 -8.51 -0.89 -34.56
C PRO A 44 -9.09 -2.09 -33.80
N THR A 45 -9.12 -3.26 -34.46
CA THR A 45 -9.59 -4.52 -33.86
C THR A 45 -8.81 -4.81 -32.57
N LEU A 46 -9.50 -4.75 -31.43
CA LEU A 46 -8.94 -5.17 -30.15
C LEU A 46 -8.61 -6.67 -30.24
N ARG A 47 -7.32 -7.01 -30.24
CA ARG A 47 -6.88 -8.42 -30.17
C ARG A 47 -7.01 -8.91 -28.73
N SER A 48 -7.24 -10.22 -28.54
CA SER A 48 -7.31 -10.77 -27.18
C SER A 48 -5.97 -10.59 -26.48
N ILE A 49 -6.02 -10.41 -25.17
CA ILE A 49 -4.85 -10.45 -24.30
C ILE A 49 -4.12 -11.79 -24.49
N ASP A 50 -4.86 -12.86 -24.80
CA ASP A 50 -4.31 -14.19 -25.07
C ASP A 50 -3.40 -14.19 -26.32
N ASP A 51 -3.83 -13.55 -27.42
CA ASP A 51 -3.04 -13.43 -28.66
C ASP A 51 -1.72 -12.67 -28.45
N PHE A 52 -1.69 -11.75 -27.48
CA PHE A 52 -0.50 -10.99 -27.12
C PHE A 52 0.44 -11.80 -26.22
N ASN A 53 -0.09 -12.58 -25.28
CA ASN A 53 0.69 -13.43 -24.39
C ASN A 53 1.37 -14.58 -25.15
N GLU A 54 0.69 -15.18 -26.13
CA GLU A 54 1.26 -16.27 -26.95
C GLU A 54 2.44 -15.81 -27.83
N LYS A 55 2.42 -14.55 -28.30
CA LYS A 55 3.46 -14.00 -29.19
C LYS A 55 4.65 -13.41 -28.45
N ASN A 56 4.56 -13.23 -27.13
CA ASN A 56 5.65 -12.73 -26.31
C ASN A 56 5.75 -13.55 -25.01
N PRO A 57 6.38 -14.74 -25.07
CA PRO A 57 6.49 -15.63 -23.91
C PRO A 57 7.31 -15.02 -22.76
N ASP A 58 8.18 -14.05 -23.04
CA ASP A 58 8.98 -13.33 -22.04
C ASP A 58 8.26 -12.06 -21.51
N ALA A 59 6.97 -11.87 -21.82
CA ALA A 59 6.21 -10.73 -21.30
C ALA A 59 6.09 -10.78 -19.78
N VAL A 60 6.32 -9.64 -19.13
CA VAL A 60 6.05 -9.44 -17.70
C VAL A 60 4.53 -9.42 -17.44
N THR A 61 3.92 -10.60 -17.40
CA THR A 61 2.49 -10.76 -17.14
C THR A 61 2.20 -10.72 -15.63
N ALA A 62 0.96 -10.36 -15.27
CA ALA A 62 0.51 -10.40 -13.88
C ALA A 62 0.60 -11.82 -13.29
N ALA A 63 0.32 -12.85 -14.09
CA ALA A 63 0.45 -14.25 -13.71
C ALA A 63 1.93 -14.63 -13.44
N ALA A 64 2.86 -14.26 -14.34
CA ALA A 64 4.30 -14.50 -14.16
C ALA A 64 4.87 -13.73 -12.95
N SER A 65 4.37 -12.52 -12.69
CA SER A 65 4.78 -11.72 -11.53
C SER A 65 4.24 -12.29 -10.22
N ALA A 66 3.03 -12.85 -10.24
CA ALA A 66 2.43 -13.50 -9.07
C ALA A 66 3.16 -14.79 -8.69
N VAL A 67 3.51 -15.65 -9.66
CA VAL A 67 4.29 -16.88 -9.36
C VAL A 67 5.67 -16.55 -8.80
N LYS A 68 6.37 -15.57 -9.38
CA LYS A 68 7.68 -15.10 -8.87
C LYS A 68 7.59 -14.50 -7.46
N SER A 69 6.43 -13.97 -7.08
CA SER A 69 6.20 -13.44 -5.73
C SER A 69 5.88 -14.55 -4.71
N LEU A 70 5.33 -15.68 -5.15
CA LEU A 70 5.00 -16.83 -4.29
C LEU A 70 6.24 -17.70 -4.00
N ASP A 71 7.18 -17.79 -4.93
CA ASP A 71 8.45 -18.53 -4.74
C ASP A 71 9.42 -17.80 -3.77
N VAL A 72 9.18 -16.51 -3.51
CA VAL A 72 9.94 -15.65 -2.58
C VAL A 72 9.26 -15.61 -1.20
N ALA A 73 8.72 -16.75 -0.76
CA ALA A 73 8.27 -16.92 0.64
C ALA A 73 9.45 -17.16 1.60
N SER A 74 10.65 -17.46 1.09
CA SER A 74 11.88 -17.27 1.85
C SER A 74 12.19 -15.78 1.82
N LYS A 75 12.02 -15.08 2.95
CA LYS A 75 12.51 -13.71 3.12
C LYS A 75 13.93 -13.68 2.57
N GLN A 76 14.17 -12.88 1.53
CA GLN A 76 15.49 -12.78 0.94
C GLN A 76 16.48 -12.40 2.05
N CYS A 77 17.43 -13.30 2.31
CA CYS A 77 18.50 -13.02 3.25
C CYS A 77 19.28 -11.80 2.76
N THR A 78 19.45 -10.80 3.61
CA THR A 78 20.15 -9.55 3.27
C THR A 78 21.66 -9.65 3.45
N ARG A 79 22.17 -10.84 3.74
CA ARG A 79 23.58 -11.13 3.94
C ARG A 79 24.36 -10.98 2.64
N ARG A 80 25.43 -10.19 2.69
CA ARG A 80 26.38 -9.96 1.60
C ARG A 80 27.60 -10.88 1.78
N GLU A 81 28.40 -10.99 0.72
CA GLU A 81 29.61 -11.82 0.70
C GLU A 81 30.69 -11.34 1.68
N ASP A 82 30.68 -10.05 2.05
CA ASP A 82 31.59 -9.43 3.00
C ASP A 82 31.28 -9.75 4.48
N GLY A 83 30.23 -10.53 4.75
CA GLY A 83 29.77 -10.87 6.09
C GLY A 83 28.95 -9.78 6.77
N THR A 84 28.59 -8.71 6.05
CA THR A 84 27.62 -7.70 6.49
C THR A 84 26.22 -8.04 6.02
N ALA A 85 25.21 -7.55 6.74
CA ALA A 85 23.81 -7.70 6.36
C ALA A 85 23.03 -6.43 6.68
N LYS A 86 21.95 -6.18 5.95
CA LYS A 86 21.02 -5.09 6.25
C LYS A 86 19.93 -5.59 7.20
N CYS A 87 19.72 -4.90 8.31
CA CYS A 87 18.69 -5.28 9.26
C CYS A 87 17.28 -5.16 8.64
N LEU A 88 16.38 -6.09 8.93
CA LEU A 88 14.98 -6.06 8.52
C LEU A 88 14.04 -5.58 9.64
N ASN A 89 14.54 -5.48 10.88
CA ASN A 89 13.76 -4.99 12.03
C ASN A 89 13.35 -3.52 11.86
N LYS A 90 12.11 -3.22 12.26
CA LYS A 90 11.47 -1.91 12.09
C LYS A 90 12.20 -0.81 12.86
N GLY A 91 12.59 0.25 12.15
CA GLY A 91 13.38 1.36 12.71
C GLY A 91 14.89 1.12 12.70
N CYS A 92 15.36 -0.08 12.36
CA CYS A 92 16.79 -0.39 12.24
C CYS A 92 17.23 -0.55 10.77
N GLN A 93 16.30 -0.60 9.81
CA GLN A 93 16.61 -1.01 8.42
C GLN A 93 17.64 -0.18 7.67
N ASN A 94 17.94 1.02 8.15
CA ASN A 94 18.97 1.89 7.59
C ASN A 94 20.38 1.56 8.10
N GLN A 95 20.54 0.55 8.96
CA GLN A 95 21.82 0.12 9.52
C GLN A 95 22.28 -1.20 8.88
N ASP A 96 23.52 -1.22 8.43
CA ASP A 96 24.22 -2.45 8.06
C ASP A 96 24.98 -2.94 9.30
N PHE A 97 24.93 -4.25 9.56
CA PHE A 97 25.55 -4.88 10.72
C PHE A 97 26.42 -6.06 10.31
N VAL A 98 27.42 -6.38 11.13
CA VAL A 98 28.27 -7.55 10.92
C VAL A 98 27.59 -8.76 11.54
N VAL A 99 27.29 -9.78 10.74
CA VAL A 99 26.53 -10.97 11.20
C VAL A 99 27.25 -11.68 12.35
N ALA A 100 28.58 -11.76 12.29
CA ALA A 100 29.41 -12.39 13.33
C ALA A 100 29.40 -11.64 14.69
N GLN A 101 29.01 -10.37 14.72
CA GLN A 101 28.94 -9.56 15.94
C GLN A 101 27.49 -9.38 16.44
N ASN A 102 26.52 -10.08 15.85
CA ASN A 102 25.13 -9.98 16.23
C ASN A 102 24.90 -10.63 17.61
N HIS A 103 24.30 -9.88 18.54
CA HIS A 103 24.01 -10.33 19.89
C HIS A 103 22.64 -9.82 20.36
N ALA A 104 22.12 -10.38 21.46
CA ALA A 104 20.76 -10.11 21.96
C ALA A 104 20.43 -8.64 22.30
N GLN A 105 21.42 -7.75 22.38
CA GLN A 105 21.23 -6.32 22.62
C GLN A 105 21.78 -5.43 21.48
N ALA A 106 22.05 -5.99 20.31
CA ALA A 106 22.73 -5.26 19.21
C ALA A 106 21.76 -4.37 18.44
N CYS A 107 20.53 -4.84 18.26
CA CYS A 107 19.52 -4.15 17.48
C CYS A 107 18.52 -3.44 18.39
N SER A 108 18.37 -2.13 18.24
CA SER A 108 17.26 -1.36 18.81
C SER A 108 16.17 -1.15 17.74
N PHE A 109 14.98 -1.71 17.95
CA PHE A 109 13.90 -1.75 16.95
C PHE A 109 12.50 -1.59 17.55
N HIS A 110 11.50 -1.45 16.68
CA HIS A 110 10.08 -1.40 17.00
C HIS A 110 9.43 -2.75 16.72
N LYS A 111 8.77 -3.36 17.71
CA LYS A 111 8.08 -4.66 17.53
C LYS A 111 6.81 -4.55 16.68
N ALA A 112 6.10 -3.43 16.80
CA ALA A 112 4.79 -3.24 16.19
C ALA A 112 4.86 -2.43 14.89
N ASN A 113 3.72 -2.33 14.19
CA ASN A 113 3.59 -1.58 12.94
C ASN A 113 3.54 -0.06 13.18
N PRO A 114 3.89 0.74 12.16
CA PRO A 114 3.64 2.17 12.18
C PRO A 114 2.13 2.45 12.12
N VAL A 115 1.70 3.54 12.73
CA VAL A 115 0.31 4.00 12.80
C VAL A 115 0.25 5.46 12.37
N PHE A 116 -0.68 5.77 11.46
CA PHE A 116 -0.89 7.10 10.91
C PHE A 116 -2.37 7.49 11.09
N HIS A 117 -2.66 8.36 12.06
CA HIS A 117 -4.01 8.86 12.35
C HIS A 117 -3.97 10.35 12.70
N ASP A 118 -4.95 11.11 12.22
CA ASP A 118 -5.12 12.54 12.51
C ASP A 118 -3.83 13.36 12.35
N THR A 119 -3.11 13.12 11.24
CA THR A 119 -1.79 13.69 10.90
C THR A 119 -0.61 13.25 11.78
N GLY A 120 -0.90 12.62 12.93
CA GLY A 120 0.08 12.01 13.82
C GLY A 120 0.61 10.67 13.29
N LYS A 121 1.89 10.43 13.53
CA LYS A 121 2.68 9.28 13.06
C LYS A 121 3.42 8.70 14.25
N TYR A 122 3.19 7.44 14.56
CA TYR A 122 3.84 6.77 15.69
C TYR A 122 3.97 5.27 15.45
N TRP A 123 4.72 4.58 16.30
CA TRP A 123 4.80 3.13 16.29
C TRP A 123 3.77 2.59 17.28
N SER A 124 3.01 1.54 16.93
CA SER A 124 2.00 0.97 17.84
C SER A 124 2.59 0.48 19.18
N CYS A 125 3.89 0.18 19.22
CA CYS A 125 4.61 -0.16 20.46
C CYS A 125 5.09 1.05 21.28
N CYS A 126 4.96 2.28 20.75
CA CYS A 126 5.30 3.57 21.35
C CYS A 126 4.20 4.62 21.08
N PRO A 127 2.99 4.47 21.65
CA PRO A 127 1.89 5.40 21.41
C PRO A 127 2.21 6.84 21.84
N ASP A 128 3.06 7.01 22.87
CA ASP A 128 3.41 8.33 23.40
C ASP A 128 4.37 9.14 22.49
N LYS A 129 5.01 8.48 21.51
CA LYS A 129 6.00 9.12 20.63
C LYS A 129 5.37 9.54 19.30
N VAL A 130 4.35 10.39 19.36
CA VAL A 130 3.67 10.91 18.16
C VAL A 130 4.49 12.02 17.50
N LYS A 131 4.68 11.88 16.18
CA LYS A 131 5.34 12.86 15.32
C LYS A 131 4.42 13.32 14.22
N TYR A 132 4.46 14.61 13.89
CA TYR A 132 3.64 15.17 12.82
C TYR A 132 4.39 15.23 11.49
N ASP A 133 5.72 15.22 11.54
CA ASP A 133 6.58 15.13 10.37
C ASP A 133 7.06 13.68 10.11
N PHE A 134 7.22 13.32 8.83
CA PHE A 134 7.62 11.96 8.45
C PHE A 134 9.11 11.67 8.73
N ASP A 135 9.99 12.64 8.54
CA ASP A 135 11.42 12.46 8.79
C ASP A 135 11.69 12.34 10.29
N GLU A 136 10.92 13.05 11.12
CA GLU A 136 10.96 12.87 12.57
C GLU A 136 10.45 11.49 13.01
N PHE A 137 9.41 10.97 12.34
CA PHE A 137 8.87 9.65 12.61
C PHE A 137 9.90 8.54 12.37
N ILE A 138 10.66 8.61 11.26
CA ILE A 138 11.73 7.65 10.96
C ILE A 138 12.84 7.68 12.02
N LYS A 139 13.11 8.84 12.62
CA LYS A 139 14.15 9.04 13.64
C LYS A 139 13.74 8.56 15.03
N ILE A 140 12.50 8.09 15.24
CA ILE A 140 12.05 7.59 16.54
C ILE A 140 12.88 6.35 16.91
N PRO A 141 13.67 6.39 18.01
CA PRO A 141 14.52 5.26 18.39
C PRO A 141 13.66 4.05 18.75
N GLY A 142 14.15 2.87 18.37
CA GLY A 142 13.53 1.58 18.70
C GLY A 142 13.30 1.43 20.20
N CYS A 143 12.15 0.87 20.59
CA CYS A 143 11.80 0.65 21.99
C CYS A 143 12.17 -0.72 22.54
N CYS A 144 12.55 -1.64 21.67
CA CYS A 144 12.95 -3.00 22.03
C CYS A 144 14.40 -3.24 21.62
N THR A 145 15.10 -4.05 22.40
CA THR A 145 16.46 -4.52 22.06
C THR A 145 16.44 -6.01 21.76
N GLY A 146 17.24 -6.45 20.80
CA GLY A 146 17.28 -7.84 20.33
C GLY A 146 18.42 -8.10 19.37
N PHE A 147 18.36 -9.26 18.71
CA PHE A 147 19.20 -9.59 17.58
C PHE A 147 18.74 -8.83 16.32
N HIS A 148 19.68 -8.50 15.44
CA HIS A 148 19.34 -8.05 14.09
C HIS A 148 18.71 -9.21 13.30
N ASP A 149 17.68 -8.90 12.49
CA ASP A 149 17.06 -9.84 11.54
C ASP A 149 17.68 -9.62 10.15
N ASP A 150 18.38 -10.63 9.60
CA ASP A 150 18.89 -10.64 8.23
C ASP A 150 17.96 -11.39 7.26
N GLY A 151 16.78 -11.83 7.70
CA GLY A 151 15.83 -12.59 6.88
C GLY A 151 16.13 -14.08 6.77
N SER A 152 17.23 -14.57 7.35
CA SER A 152 17.60 -16.00 7.33
C SER A 152 16.64 -16.89 8.13
N GLY A 153 15.82 -16.30 9.01
CA GLY A 153 14.92 -17.03 9.88
C GLY A 153 15.60 -17.70 11.08
N GLU A 154 16.90 -17.51 11.26
CA GLU A 154 17.68 -18.13 12.35
C GLU A 154 17.35 -17.53 13.73
N PHE A 155 16.92 -16.26 13.77
CA PHE A 155 16.71 -15.51 15.01
C PHE A 155 15.27 -15.00 15.23
N VAL A 156 14.31 -15.38 14.36
CA VAL A 156 12.94 -14.82 14.37
C VAL A 156 12.00 -15.39 15.45
N ASN A 157 12.47 -16.28 16.32
CA ASN A 157 11.64 -16.89 17.37
C ASN A 157 12.34 -16.91 18.74
N VAL A 158 12.47 -15.72 19.34
CA VAL A 158 12.53 -15.62 20.80
C VAL A 158 11.43 -14.64 21.18
N PHE A 159 10.23 -15.15 21.46
CA PHE A 159 9.11 -14.64 22.28
C PHE A 159 7.78 -15.17 21.75
#